data_AF-A0A6P2CV03-F1
#
_entry.id   AF-A0A6P2CV03-F1
#
_cell.length_a   1.000
_cell.length_b   1.000
_cell.length_c   1.000
_cell.angle_alpha   90.00
_cell.angle_beta   90.00
_cell.angle_gamma   90.00
#
_symmetry.space_group_name_H-M   'P 1'
#
loop_
_entity.id
_entity.type
_entity.pdbx_description
1 polymer ?
#
loop_
_entity_poly.entity_id
_entity_poly.type
_entity_poly.pdbx_seq_one_letter_code
_entity_poly.pdbx_strand_id
1 'polypeptide(L)'
;MPVPPRLRPPTPSVEEFREYIALCHRVEDATSDELAPLLDRWNTRAGTSYTQSDFRSYYKSMDVETFVGGMLLGAPAFVPDLTYAELRQVLQSVTDQELSEAVATYYLNWLETNLPNANLSDLLYWPNHWFNNESLLHVELTTDQILAYAIAKSGRLFPDAPTGVSMPYPIALERE
;
A
#
# COMPACT_ATOMS: atom_id res chain seq x y z
N MET A 1 -11.33 -13.57 4.15
CA MET A 1 -12.51 -12.76 4.61
C MET A 1 -12.43 -11.42 3.91
N PRO A 2 -13.53 -10.85 3.40
CA PRO A 2 -13.44 -9.63 2.60
C PRO A 2 -13.13 -8.40 3.46
N VAL A 3 -12.40 -7.44 2.90
CA VAL A 3 -12.13 -6.15 3.56
C VAL A 3 -13.44 -5.48 4.02
N PRO A 4 -13.49 -4.92 5.25
CA PRO A 4 -14.65 -4.22 5.78
C PRO A 4 -15.18 -3.14 4.82
N PRO A 5 -16.52 -3.04 4.60
CA PRO A 5 -17.08 -2.13 3.61
C PRO A 5 -16.65 -0.67 3.74
N ARG A 6 -16.51 -0.17 4.97
CA ARG A 6 -16.10 1.23 5.23
C ARG A 6 -14.64 1.54 4.87
N LEU A 7 -13.81 0.50 4.72
CA LEU A 7 -12.38 0.63 4.41
C LEU A 7 -12.08 0.41 2.93
N ARG A 8 -13.10 0.08 2.13
CA ARG A 8 -12.91 -0.16 0.71
C ARG A 8 -12.61 1.16 0.00
N PRO A 9 -11.59 1.20 -0.86
CA PRO A 9 -11.36 2.35 -1.72
C PRO A 9 -12.56 2.55 -2.66
N PRO A 10 -12.72 3.76 -3.22
CA PRO A 10 -13.63 3.97 -4.34
C PRO A 10 -13.27 2.98 -5.46
N THR A 11 -14.28 2.28 -5.98
CA THR A 11 -14.09 1.34 -7.08
C THR A 11 -14.20 2.11 -8.40
N PRO A 12 -13.10 2.27 -9.16
CA PRO A 12 -13.19 2.89 -10.49
C PRO A 12 -14.02 2.02 -11.42
N SER A 13 -14.74 2.67 -12.36
CA SER A 13 -15.45 1.92 -13.40
C SER A 13 -14.46 1.34 -14.42
N VAL A 14 -14.89 0.30 -15.16
CA VAL A 14 -14.08 -0.28 -16.23
C VAL A 14 -13.79 0.76 -17.33
N GLU A 15 -14.76 1.64 -17.59
CA GLU A 15 -14.61 2.74 -18.53
C GLU A 15 -13.57 3.77 -18.07
N GLU A 16 -13.62 4.16 -16.79
CA GLU A 16 -12.63 5.07 -16.20
C GLU A 16 -11.23 4.44 -16.26
N PHE A 17 -11.11 3.17 -15.89
CA PHE A 17 -9.83 2.46 -15.96
C PHE A 17 -9.24 2.45 -17.38
N ARG A 18 -10.06 2.12 -18.39
CA ARG A 18 -9.64 2.12 -19.80
C ARG A 18 -9.25 3.52 -20.28
N GLU A 19 -10.00 4.54 -19.87
CA GLU A 19 -9.71 5.93 -20.20
C GLU A 19 -8.35 6.36 -19.68
N TYR A 20 -8.04 6.05 -18.42
CA TYR A 20 -6.78 6.47 -17.80
C TYR A 20 -5.57 5.64 -18.24
N ILE A 21 -5.74 4.38 -18.65
CA ILE A 21 -4.69 3.64 -19.38
C ILE A 21 -4.37 4.35 -20.69
N ALA A 22 -5.38 4.70 -21.48
CA ALA A 22 -5.16 5.40 -22.74
C ALA A 22 -4.53 6.80 -22.50
N LEU A 23 -4.91 7.49 -21.41
CA LEU A 23 -4.30 8.75 -21.02
C LEU A 23 -2.81 8.58 -20.63
N CYS A 24 -2.47 7.52 -19.90
CA CYS A 24 -1.10 7.21 -19.49
C CYS A 24 -0.18 7.08 -20.72
N HIS A 25 -0.55 6.23 -21.69
CA HIS A 25 0.21 6.06 -22.92
C HIS A 25 0.34 7.36 -23.73
N ARG A 26 -0.71 8.19 -23.75
CA ARG A 26 -0.64 9.50 -24.42
C ARG A 26 0.35 10.44 -23.74
N VAL A 27 0.48 10.41 -22.41
CA VAL A 27 1.46 11.24 -21.67
C VAL A 27 2.89 10.78 -21.94
N GLU A 28 3.11 9.46 -22.06
CA GLU A 28 4.42 8.87 -22.37
C GLU A 28 4.97 9.38 -23.71
N ASP A 29 4.11 9.39 -24.73
CA ASP A 29 4.43 9.77 -26.12
C ASP A 29 4.21 11.27 -26.43
N ALA A 30 3.67 12.04 -25.47
CA ALA A 30 3.30 13.44 -25.69
C ALA A 30 4.49 14.32 -26.07
N THR A 31 4.26 15.17 -27.07
CA THR A 31 5.12 16.32 -27.35
C THR A 31 4.94 17.42 -26.31
N SER A 32 5.87 18.40 -26.26
CA SER A 32 5.82 19.48 -25.26
C SER A 32 4.50 20.27 -25.24
N ASP A 33 3.86 20.44 -26.41
CA ASP A 33 2.63 21.22 -26.56
C ASP A 33 1.38 20.44 -26.09
N GLU A 34 1.42 19.12 -26.16
CA GLU A 34 0.30 18.24 -25.75
C GLU A 34 0.39 17.81 -24.29
N LEU A 35 1.59 17.88 -23.70
CA LEU A 35 1.87 17.35 -22.37
C LEU A 35 1.10 18.07 -21.25
N ALA A 36 1.08 19.40 -21.28
CA ALA A 36 0.46 20.21 -20.23
C ALA A 36 -1.03 19.87 -20.00
N PRO A 37 -1.92 19.85 -21.02
CA PRO A 37 -3.33 19.50 -20.81
C PRO A 37 -3.55 18.04 -20.41
N LEU A 38 -2.68 17.10 -20.83
CA LEU A 38 -2.78 15.69 -20.44
C LEU A 38 -2.41 15.49 -18.97
N LEU A 39 -1.33 16.13 -18.52
CA LEU A 39 -0.92 16.13 -17.11
C LEU A 39 -1.95 16.85 -16.23
N ASP A 40 -2.53 17.96 -16.68
CA ASP A 40 -3.57 18.68 -15.92
C ASP A 40 -4.80 17.78 -15.67
N ARG A 41 -5.27 17.07 -16.71
CA ARG A 41 -6.35 16.09 -16.58
C ARG A 41 -5.99 14.97 -15.61
N TRP A 42 -4.81 14.39 -15.75
CA TRP A 42 -4.34 13.32 -14.86
C TRP A 42 -4.26 13.78 -13.40
N ASN A 43 -3.58 14.90 -13.15
CA ASN A 43 -3.33 15.44 -11.83
C ASN A 43 -4.61 15.91 -11.14
N THR A 44 -5.58 16.40 -11.90
CA THR A 44 -6.92 16.73 -11.39
C THR A 44 -7.61 15.49 -10.82
N ARG A 45 -7.52 14.33 -11.49
CA ARG A 45 -8.11 13.08 -11.00
C ARG A 45 -7.31 12.43 -9.88
N ALA A 46 -5.99 12.55 -9.95
CA ALA A 46 -5.08 11.97 -8.97
C ALA A 46 -5.06 12.74 -7.65
N GLY A 47 -5.42 14.03 -7.66
CA GLY A 47 -5.31 14.90 -6.49
C GLY A 47 -3.86 15.17 -6.06
N THR A 48 -2.89 14.94 -6.95
CA THR A 48 -1.46 15.16 -6.72
C THR A 48 -0.77 15.57 -8.03
N SER A 49 0.49 15.97 -7.95
CA SER A 49 1.26 16.51 -9.09
C SER A 49 2.25 15.49 -9.65
N TYR A 50 1.82 14.74 -10.67
CA TYR A 50 2.69 13.93 -11.51
C TYR A 50 3.36 14.76 -12.59
N THR A 51 4.57 14.33 -12.97
CA THR A 51 5.41 14.84 -14.03
C THR A 51 5.57 13.80 -15.14
N GLN A 52 5.98 14.18 -16.35
CA GLN A 52 6.23 13.22 -17.43
C GLN A 52 7.27 12.15 -17.06
N SER A 53 8.23 12.47 -16.19
CA SER A 53 9.23 11.51 -15.73
C SER A 53 8.60 10.35 -14.95
N ASP A 54 7.52 10.59 -14.22
CA ASP A 54 6.82 9.53 -13.47
C ASP A 54 6.25 8.46 -14.44
N PHE A 55 5.64 8.91 -15.54
CA PHE A 55 5.14 8.04 -16.62
C PHE A 55 6.26 7.29 -17.36
N ARG A 56 7.47 7.85 -17.40
CA ARG A 56 8.65 7.19 -17.98
C ARG A 56 9.42 6.33 -16.98
N SER A 57 8.93 6.15 -15.77
CA SER A 57 9.68 5.43 -14.73
C SER A 57 8.91 4.30 -14.08
N TYR A 58 7.56 4.34 -14.11
CA TYR A 58 6.76 3.31 -13.47
C TYR A 58 7.04 1.90 -13.99
N TYR A 59 7.38 1.73 -15.27
CA TYR A 59 7.70 0.40 -15.86
C TYR A 59 8.90 -0.29 -15.20
N LYS A 60 9.72 0.46 -14.45
CA LYS A 60 10.83 -0.11 -13.66
C LYS A 60 10.35 -0.77 -12.38
N SER A 61 9.12 -0.49 -11.96
CA SER A 61 8.55 -0.88 -10.67
C SER A 61 7.20 -1.61 -10.76
N MET A 62 6.38 -1.36 -11.79
CA MET A 62 5.03 -1.92 -11.93
C MET A 62 4.52 -1.82 -13.38
N ASP A 63 3.42 -2.51 -13.70
CA ASP A 63 2.72 -2.37 -14.98
C ASP A 63 1.78 -1.14 -15.02
N VAL A 64 1.23 -0.86 -16.21
CA VAL A 64 0.37 0.33 -16.42
C VAL A 64 -0.95 0.19 -15.68
N GLU A 65 -1.50 -1.02 -15.57
CA GLU A 65 -2.71 -1.32 -14.82
C GLU A 65 -2.53 -1.02 -13.33
N THR A 66 -1.39 -1.39 -12.75
CA THR A 66 -1.07 -1.13 -11.35
C THR A 66 -0.83 0.36 -11.11
N PHE A 67 -0.14 1.04 -12.03
CA PHE A 67 0.08 2.48 -11.94
C PHE A 67 -1.23 3.29 -12.01
N VAL A 68 -2.06 3.03 -13.03
CA VAL A 68 -3.37 3.66 -13.20
C VAL A 68 -4.31 3.28 -12.05
N GLY A 69 -4.31 2.01 -11.65
CA GLY A 69 -5.13 1.52 -10.55
C GLY A 69 -4.79 2.22 -9.23
N GLY A 70 -3.51 2.35 -8.90
CA GLY A 70 -3.06 3.08 -7.72
C GLY A 70 -3.55 4.53 -7.71
N MET A 71 -3.45 5.23 -8.85
CA MET A 71 -3.97 6.59 -8.98
C MET A 71 -5.49 6.67 -8.82
N LEU A 72 -6.24 5.74 -9.44
CA LEU A 72 -7.71 5.75 -9.41
C LEU A 72 -8.31 5.39 -8.04
N LEU A 73 -7.66 4.47 -7.32
CA LEU A 73 -8.02 4.10 -5.94
C LEU A 73 -7.77 5.24 -4.95
N GLY A 74 -6.88 6.19 -5.31
CA GLY A 74 -6.59 7.39 -4.54
C GLY A 74 -5.56 7.18 -3.43
N ALA A 75 -5.22 8.27 -2.74
CA ALA A 75 -4.30 8.22 -1.61
C ALA A 75 -4.99 7.58 -0.39
N PRO A 76 -4.35 6.59 0.27
CA PRO A 76 -4.88 6.05 1.51
C PRO A 76 -5.00 7.10 2.61
N ALA A 77 -6.05 7.00 3.41
CA ALA A 77 -6.29 7.89 4.54
C ALA A 77 -6.02 7.20 5.89
N PHE A 78 -5.55 7.99 6.86
CA PHE A 78 -5.50 7.57 8.26
C PHE A 78 -6.92 7.46 8.83
N VAL A 79 -7.22 6.35 9.51
CA VAL A 79 -8.54 6.05 10.07
C VAL A 79 -8.45 6.09 11.61
N PRO A 80 -8.83 7.17 12.30
CA PRO A 80 -8.57 7.32 13.74
C PRO A 80 -9.20 6.25 14.63
N ASP A 81 -10.40 5.80 14.26
CA ASP A 81 -11.20 4.81 14.99
C ASP A 81 -10.98 3.37 14.50
N LEU A 82 -9.87 3.11 13.80
CA LEU A 82 -9.54 1.79 13.30
C LEU A 82 -9.41 0.78 14.45
N THR A 83 -10.06 -0.36 14.30
CA THR A 83 -9.97 -1.49 15.24
C THR A 83 -8.90 -2.49 14.81
N TYR A 84 -8.37 -3.26 15.76
CA TYR A 84 -7.46 -4.37 15.47
C TYR A 84 -8.13 -5.41 14.56
N ALA A 85 -9.41 -5.72 14.81
CA ALA A 85 -10.16 -6.69 14.01
C ALA A 85 -10.23 -6.29 12.53
N GLU A 86 -10.32 -5.01 12.22
CA GLU A 86 -10.34 -4.51 10.84
C GLU A 86 -8.95 -4.48 10.22
N LEU A 87 -7.94 -4.05 10.98
CA LEU A 87 -6.54 -4.08 10.56
C LEU A 87 -6.12 -5.52 10.17
N ARG A 88 -6.52 -6.50 10.98
CA ARG A 88 -6.32 -7.93 10.72
C ARG A 88 -6.98 -8.40 9.43
N GLN A 89 -8.22 -7.99 9.18
CA GLN A 89 -8.94 -8.37 7.96
C GLN A 89 -8.29 -7.80 6.70
N VAL A 90 -7.83 -6.55 6.76
CA VAL A 90 -7.09 -5.93 5.65
C VAL A 90 -5.79 -6.69 5.40
N LEU A 91 -4.98 -6.94 6.44
CA LEU A 91 -3.72 -7.66 6.28
C LEU A 91 -3.92 -9.07 5.71
N GLN A 92 -4.91 -9.81 6.21
CA GLN A 92 -5.25 -11.14 5.66
C GLN A 92 -5.62 -11.07 4.19
N SER A 93 -6.43 -10.09 3.79
CA SER A 93 -6.81 -9.92 2.39
C SER A 93 -5.61 -9.64 1.48
N VAL A 94 -4.61 -8.92 1.97
CA VAL A 94 -3.35 -8.66 1.25
C VAL A 94 -2.50 -9.94 1.15
N THR A 95 -2.39 -10.72 2.23
CA THR A 95 -1.55 -11.93 2.25
C THR A 95 -2.16 -13.13 1.54
N ASP A 96 -3.49 -13.21 1.48
CA ASP A 96 -4.23 -14.34 0.89
C ASP A 96 -4.27 -14.29 -0.66
N GLN A 97 -3.68 -13.28 -1.30
CA GLN A 97 -3.56 -13.10 -2.76
C GLN A 97 -4.89 -13.05 -3.54
N GLU A 98 -6.02 -12.80 -2.88
CA GLU A 98 -7.33 -12.69 -3.53
C GLU A 98 -7.54 -11.34 -4.25
N LEU A 99 -6.59 -10.40 -4.11
CA LEU A 99 -6.67 -9.04 -4.60
C LEU A 99 -5.84 -8.86 -5.88
N SER A 100 -6.33 -8.04 -6.82
CA SER A 100 -5.50 -7.55 -7.92
C SER A 100 -4.30 -6.76 -7.39
N GLU A 101 -3.19 -6.75 -8.10
CA GLU A 101 -1.94 -6.08 -7.70
C GLU A 101 -2.13 -4.61 -7.30
N ALA A 102 -2.91 -3.84 -8.07
CA ALA A 102 -3.25 -2.44 -7.74
C ALA A 102 -3.94 -2.30 -6.36
N VAL A 103 -4.86 -3.21 -6.04
CA VAL A 103 -5.62 -3.20 -4.78
C VAL A 103 -4.77 -3.70 -3.62
N ALA A 104 -3.93 -4.72 -3.83
CA ALA A 104 -2.96 -5.17 -2.85
C ALA A 104 -1.97 -4.05 -2.50
N THR A 105 -1.43 -3.37 -3.52
CA THR A 105 -0.53 -2.21 -3.36
C THR A 105 -1.21 -1.06 -2.62
N TYR A 106 -2.47 -0.75 -2.95
CA TYR A 106 -3.26 0.24 -2.21
C TYR A 106 -3.37 -0.11 -0.73
N TYR A 107 -3.72 -1.36 -0.38
CA TYR A 107 -3.87 -1.74 1.02
C TYR A 107 -2.54 -1.83 1.78
N LEU A 108 -1.43 -2.17 1.13
CA LEU A 108 -0.10 -2.04 1.73
C LEU A 108 0.19 -0.59 2.10
N ASN A 109 -0.02 0.36 1.18
CA ASN A 109 0.15 1.78 1.46
C ASN A 109 -0.84 2.28 2.54
N TRP A 110 -2.05 1.74 2.57
CA TRP A 110 -3.04 2.05 3.61
C TRP A 110 -2.62 1.52 4.98
N LEU A 111 -2.03 0.33 5.05
CA LEU A 111 -1.48 -0.23 6.29
C LEU A 111 -0.32 0.62 6.80
N GLU A 112 0.62 1.04 5.93
CA GLU A 112 1.71 1.96 6.29
C GLU A 112 1.18 3.32 6.77
N THR A 113 0.13 3.83 6.14
CA THR A 113 -0.53 5.08 6.56
C THR A 113 -1.14 4.96 7.96
N ASN A 114 -1.70 3.80 8.29
CA ASN A 114 -2.37 3.54 9.57
C ASN A 114 -1.43 3.02 10.68
N LEU A 115 -0.25 2.54 10.31
CA LEU A 115 0.82 2.07 11.20
C LEU A 115 2.13 2.77 10.80
N PRO A 116 2.25 4.09 11.03
CA PRO A 116 3.42 4.85 10.59
C PRO A 116 4.71 4.26 11.17
N ASN A 117 5.80 4.27 10.41
CA ASN A 117 7.11 3.70 10.77
C ASN A 117 7.14 2.17 10.95
N ALA A 118 6.02 1.47 10.74
CA ALA A 118 6.00 0.02 10.84
C ALA A 118 6.86 -0.63 9.75
N ASN A 119 7.02 -0.01 8.57
CA ASN A 119 7.69 -0.60 7.40
C ASN A 119 7.16 -2.01 7.14
N LEU A 120 5.85 -2.14 7.09
CA LEU A 120 5.14 -3.40 6.95
C LEU A 120 5.50 -4.12 5.65
N SER A 121 5.78 -3.38 4.58
CA SER A 121 6.28 -3.98 3.33
C SER A 121 7.56 -4.79 3.57
N ASP A 122 8.53 -4.22 4.30
CA ASP A 122 9.76 -4.93 4.66
C ASP A 122 9.47 -6.12 5.57
N LEU A 123 8.56 -6.00 6.54
CA LEU A 123 8.20 -7.12 7.41
C LEU A 123 7.60 -8.31 6.62
N LEU A 124 6.84 -8.03 5.56
CA LEU A 124 6.18 -9.05 4.74
C LEU A 124 7.11 -9.69 3.71
N TYR A 125 7.95 -8.90 3.05
CA TYR A 125 8.74 -9.35 1.90
C TYR A 125 10.23 -9.54 2.21
N TRP A 126 10.75 -8.81 3.19
CA TRP A 126 12.16 -8.79 3.58
C TRP A 126 12.33 -8.79 5.11
N PRO A 127 11.77 -9.79 5.82
CA PRO A 127 11.80 -9.82 7.28
C PRO A 127 13.22 -9.79 7.85
N ASN A 128 14.22 -10.32 7.13
CA ASN A 128 15.62 -10.17 7.50
C ASN A 128 16.07 -8.70 7.62
N HIS A 129 15.66 -7.84 6.68
CA HIS A 129 15.95 -6.42 6.72
C HIS A 129 15.18 -5.74 7.86
N TRP A 130 13.90 -6.10 8.03
CA TRP A 130 13.06 -5.53 9.10
C TRP A 130 13.60 -5.82 10.51
N PHE A 131 14.00 -7.08 10.75
CA PHE A 131 14.58 -7.52 12.02
C PHE A 131 16.08 -7.24 12.14
N ASN A 132 16.72 -6.73 11.08
CA ASN A 132 18.17 -6.61 10.98
C ASN A 132 18.90 -7.94 11.32
N ASN A 133 18.41 -9.04 10.77
CA ASN A 133 18.93 -10.38 10.99
C ASN A 133 18.77 -11.26 9.74
N GLU A 134 19.88 -11.53 9.06
CA GLU A 134 19.91 -12.31 7.81
C GLU A 134 19.33 -13.72 7.92
N SER A 135 19.32 -14.32 9.12
CA SER A 135 18.75 -15.67 9.29
C SER A 135 17.23 -15.70 9.22
N LEU A 136 16.56 -14.54 9.23
CA LEU A 136 15.10 -14.42 9.28
C LEU A 136 14.46 -14.19 7.92
N LEU A 137 15.19 -14.32 6.81
CA LEU A 137 14.63 -14.10 5.45
C LEU A 137 13.39 -14.96 5.15
N HIS A 138 13.35 -16.18 5.69
CA HIS A 138 12.26 -17.15 5.46
C HIS A 138 11.44 -17.41 6.74
N VAL A 139 11.38 -16.44 7.65
CA VAL A 139 10.58 -16.58 8.86
C VAL A 139 9.09 -16.65 8.53
N GLU A 140 8.39 -17.60 9.15
CA GLU A 140 6.93 -17.67 9.08
C GLU A 140 6.33 -17.00 10.31
N LEU A 141 5.60 -15.91 10.09
CA LEU A 141 4.86 -15.21 11.12
C LEU A 141 3.37 -15.32 10.82
N THR A 142 2.57 -15.55 11.85
CA THR A 142 1.11 -15.44 11.72
C THR A 142 0.69 -13.99 11.51
N THR A 143 -0.51 -13.77 10.97
CA THR A 143 -1.09 -12.41 10.83
C THR A 143 -1.04 -11.63 12.15
N ASP A 144 -1.35 -12.27 13.28
CA ASP A 144 -1.35 -11.61 14.59
C ASP A 144 0.07 -11.22 15.02
N GLN A 145 1.08 -12.04 14.68
CA GLN A 145 2.48 -11.71 14.98
C GLN A 145 2.98 -10.55 14.13
N ILE A 146 2.66 -10.54 12.83
CA ILE A 146 2.99 -9.43 11.92
C ILE A 146 2.39 -8.13 12.47
N LEU A 147 1.11 -8.14 12.84
CA LEU A 147 0.46 -6.97 13.42
C LEU A 147 1.04 -6.58 14.78
N ALA A 148 1.38 -7.52 15.64
CA ALA A 148 2.01 -7.21 16.92
C ALA A 148 3.33 -6.43 16.72
N TYR A 149 4.18 -6.86 15.78
CA TYR A 149 5.40 -6.15 15.43
C TYR A 149 5.14 -4.76 14.84
N ALA A 150 4.21 -4.66 13.88
CA ALA A 150 3.88 -3.41 13.21
C ALA A 150 3.25 -2.38 14.17
N ILE A 151 2.38 -2.83 15.07
CA ILE A 151 1.76 -2.03 16.14
C ILE A 151 2.84 -1.56 17.11
N ALA A 152 3.72 -2.46 17.57
CA ALA A 152 4.79 -2.11 18.50
C ALA A 152 5.75 -1.07 17.90
N LYS A 153 6.09 -1.19 16.62
CA LYS A 153 6.98 -0.24 15.93
C LYS A 153 6.29 1.10 15.61
N SER A 154 5.01 1.08 15.26
CA SER A 154 4.25 2.31 14.97
C SER A 154 3.85 3.11 16.21
N GLY A 155 3.84 2.49 17.39
CA GLY A 155 3.41 3.12 18.64
C GLY A 155 1.90 3.37 18.72
N ARG A 156 1.12 2.95 17.71
CA ARG A 156 -0.33 3.10 17.71
C ARG A 156 -0.99 2.07 18.63
N LEU A 157 -2.00 2.48 19.40
CA LEU A 157 -2.69 1.60 20.34
C LEU A 157 -4.05 1.15 19.79
N PHE A 158 -4.36 -0.13 19.97
CA PHE A 158 -5.62 -0.75 19.58
C PHE A 158 -6.25 -1.46 20.80
N PRO A 159 -7.33 -0.93 21.39
CA PRO A 159 -7.92 -1.49 22.61
C PRO A 159 -8.44 -2.93 22.46
N ASP A 160 -8.82 -3.33 21.26
CA ASP A 160 -9.32 -4.67 20.92
C ASP A 160 -8.20 -5.63 20.46
N ALA A 161 -6.94 -5.21 20.51
CA ALA A 161 -5.82 -6.09 20.16
C ALA A 161 -5.70 -7.26 21.17
N PRO A 162 -5.42 -8.48 20.69
CA PRO A 162 -5.24 -9.64 21.54
C PRO A 162 -4.05 -9.45 22.50
N THR A 163 -4.29 -9.72 23.78
CA THR A 163 -3.22 -9.75 24.78
C THR A 163 -2.41 -11.04 24.66
N GLY A 164 -1.08 -10.95 24.71
CA GLY A 164 -0.21 -12.12 24.80
C GLY A 164 0.17 -12.76 23.45
N VAL A 165 0.08 -12.02 22.34
CA VAL A 165 0.69 -12.46 21.08
C VAL A 165 2.21 -12.56 21.26
N SER A 166 2.77 -13.73 20.97
CA SER A 166 4.21 -13.97 21.08
C SER A 166 4.98 -13.24 19.98
N MET A 167 5.96 -12.42 20.36
CA MET A 167 6.96 -11.81 19.47
C MET A 167 8.29 -12.54 19.64
N PRO A 168 8.55 -13.62 18.88
CA PRO A 168 9.71 -14.50 19.10
C PRO A 168 11.07 -13.87 18.77
N TYR A 169 11.09 -12.72 18.11
CA TYR A 169 12.29 -12.02 17.67
C TYR A 169 12.30 -10.59 18.23
N PRO A 170 13.48 -10.03 18.55
CA PRO A 170 13.58 -8.65 19.00
C PRO A 170 13.25 -7.68 17.86
N ILE A 171 12.59 -6.58 18.18
CA ILE A 171 12.42 -5.47 17.24
C ILE A 171 13.78 -4.78 17.05
N ALA A 172 14.15 -4.52 15.80
CA ALA A 172 15.33 -3.74 15.50
C ALA A 172 15.16 -2.32 16.07
N LEU A 173 15.99 -1.94 17.04
CA LEU A 173 16.10 -0.57 17.49
C LEU A 173 16.83 0.22 16.39
N GLU A 174 16.24 1.31 15.91
CA GLU A 174 16.98 2.26 15.08
C GLU A 174 18.18 2.75 15.90
N ARG A 175 19.38 2.60 15.34
CA ARG A 175 20.58 3.18 15.96
C ARG A 175 20.46 4.69 15.83
N GLU A 176 20.35 5.38 16.97
CA GLU A 176 20.53 6.84 17.08
C GLU A 176 21.86 7.30 16.49
#